data_AF-A0A2A4WYI7-F1
#
_entry.id   AF-A0A2A4WYI7-F1
#
_cell.length_a   1.000
_cell.length_b   1.000
_cell.length_c   1.000
_cell.angle_alpha   90.00
_cell.angle_beta   90.00
_cell.angle_gamma   90.00
#
_symmetry.space_group_name_H-M   'P 1'
#
loop_
_entity.id
_entity.type
_entity.pdbx_description
1 polymer ?
#
loop_
_entity_poly.entity_id
_entity_poly.type
_entity_poly.pdbx_seq_one_letter_code
_entity_poly.pdbx_strand_id
1 'polypeptide(L)'
;MKKLTLKKQTTPHLELEAITLVERIHNKELNPVQTETLEVFFKLFEKRKFRKAYSLLQNLLVELPKNPYLLDYQALTLIQRKRLFKSRKVVEQNYLYNPSILFVKVRYADLLIQKKQPHLVEELFTLPLDLKKLYPKQTTFLLSDYVAFMSMAAWYHYSKKEQDQALIYAYMVKNITKSCSSINCLLKKMYRKKRRFRFRKK
;
A
#
# COMPACT_ATOMS: atom_id res chain seq x y z
N MET A 1 10.49 19.97 -4.32
CA MET A 1 9.54 18.90 -3.93
C MET A 1 8.29 19.03 -4.77
N LYS A 2 7.93 18.01 -5.57
CA LYS A 2 6.74 18.05 -6.41
C LYS A 2 5.49 17.92 -5.53
N LYS A 3 4.54 18.82 -5.73
CA LYS A 3 3.23 18.82 -5.05
C LYS A 3 2.14 18.55 -6.08
N LEU A 4 1.15 17.75 -5.72
CA LEU A 4 -0.04 17.48 -6.52
C LEU A 4 -1.27 17.67 -5.65
N THR A 5 -2.10 18.65 -5.96
CA THR A 5 -3.36 18.88 -5.24
C THR A 5 -4.50 18.19 -5.97
N LEU A 6 -5.16 17.27 -5.29
CA LEU A 6 -6.38 16.63 -5.77
C LEU A 6 -7.58 17.47 -5.31
N LYS A 7 -8.43 17.87 -6.26
CA LYS A 7 -9.69 18.55 -5.96
C LYS A 7 -10.67 17.56 -5.33
N LYS A 8 -11.64 18.06 -4.55
CA LYS A 8 -12.77 17.29 -4.03
C LYS A 8 -13.42 16.47 -5.16
N GLN A 9 -13.76 15.22 -4.87
CA GLN A 9 -14.36 14.30 -5.82
C GLN A 9 -15.67 13.80 -5.24
N THR A 10 -16.76 13.95 -5.98
CA THR A 10 -18.09 13.50 -5.55
C THR A 10 -18.67 12.62 -6.65
N THR A 11 -19.13 11.44 -6.24
CA THR A 11 -19.81 10.45 -7.07
C THR A 11 -21.00 9.90 -6.27
N PRO A 12 -21.97 9.22 -6.90
CA PRO A 12 -23.10 8.60 -6.18
C PRO A 12 -22.68 7.60 -5.08
N HIS A 13 -21.45 7.09 -5.13
CA HIS A 13 -20.97 6.05 -4.21
C HIS A 13 -19.82 6.50 -3.32
N LEU A 14 -19.26 7.68 -3.55
CA LEU A 14 -18.04 8.13 -2.89
C LEU A 14 -17.92 9.66 -2.91
N GLU A 15 -17.61 10.21 -1.75
CA GLU A 15 -17.20 11.60 -1.57
C GLU A 15 -15.80 11.60 -0.94
N LEU A 16 -14.83 12.19 -1.63
CA LEU A 16 -13.47 12.37 -1.17
C LEU A 16 -13.14 13.85 -1.10
N GLU A 17 -12.64 14.29 0.04
CA GLU A 17 -12.21 15.66 0.23
C GLU A 17 -10.94 16.01 -0.56
N ALA A 18 -10.71 17.31 -0.74
CA ALA A 18 -9.49 17.81 -1.37
C ALA A 18 -8.26 17.50 -0.49
N ILE A 19 -7.18 17.04 -1.13
CA ILE A 19 -5.93 16.70 -0.43
C ILE A 19 -4.71 17.13 -1.24
N THR A 20 -3.60 17.41 -0.54
CA THR A 20 -2.31 17.65 -1.19
C THR A 20 -1.41 16.42 -1.05
N LEU A 21 -0.82 16.00 -2.17
CA LEU A 21 0.13 14.90 -2.24
C LEU A 21 1.54 15.44 -2.46
N VAL A 22 2.52 14.84 -1.79
CA VAL A 22 3.94 15.18 -1.93
C VAL A 22 4.78 13.95 -2.22
N GLU A 23 5.76 14.13 -3.10
CA GLU A 23 6.83 13.15 -3.29
C GLU A 23 7.90 13.40 -2.21
N ARG A 24 7.96 12.54 -1.19
CA ARG A 24 9.01 12.59 -0.17
C ARG A 24 9.46 11.18 0.21
N ILE A 25 10.75 11.02 0.48
CA ILE A 25 11.31 9.81 1.08
C ILE A 25 11.35 10.02 2.60
N HIS A 26 10.80 9.07 3.35
CA HIS A 26 10.79 9.12 4.81
C HIS A 26 12.14 8.69 5.39
N ASN A 27 13.03 9.65 5.66
CA ASN A 27 14.34 9.37 6.31
C ASN A 27 14.56 10.20 7.59
N LYS A 28 13.50 10.77 8.19
CA LYS A 28 13.68 11.74 9.30
C LYS A 28 14.28 11.15 10.58
N GLU A 29 14.20 9.83 10.77
CA GLU A 29 14.59 9.16 12.01
C GLU A 29 15.95 8.46 11.94
N LEU A 30 16.63 8.54 10.79
CA LEU A 30 17.88 7.81 10.58
C LEU A 30 19.08 8.73 10.76
N ASN A 31 20.12 8.22 11.41
CA ASN A 31 21.41 8.90 11.45
C ASN A 31 22.10 8.83 10.05
N PRO A 32 23.18 9.57 9.81
CA PRO A 32 23.88 9.56 8.52
C PRO A 32 24.33 8.16 8.09
N VAL A 33 24.91 7.37 8.99
CA VAL A 33 25.39 6.01 8.72
C VAL A 33 24.25 5.07 8.29
N GLN A 34 23.11 5.16 8.97
CA GLN A 34 21.90 4.39 8.64
C GLN A 34 21.32 4.84 7.30
N THR A 35 21.38 6.15 7.01
CA THR A 35 20.95 6.71 5.71
C THR A 35 21.80 6.17 4.58
N GLU A 36 23.13 6.21 4.70
CA GLU A 36 24.05 5.64 3.71
C GLU A 36 23.81 4.14 3.52
N THR A 37 23.61 3.40 4.61
CA THR A 37 23.30 1.96 4.54
C THR A 37 22.00 1.71 3.79
N LEU A 38 20.98 2.55 3.97
CA LEU A 38 19.75 2.46 3.19
C LEU A 38 19.94 2.80 1.71
N GLU A 39 20.79 3.77 1.37
CA GLU A 39 21.12 4.04 -0.03
C GLU A 39 21.77 2.83 -0.70
N VAL A 40 22.69 2.15 0.00
CA VAL A 40 23.28 0.90 -0.48
C VAL A 40 22.20 -0.18 -0.62
N PHE A 41 21.28 -0.29 0.34
CA PHE A 41 20.13 -1.18 0.24
C PHE A 41 19.32 -0.93 -1.03
N PHE A 42 18.93 0.32 -1.31
CA PHE A 42 18.14 0.66 -2.50
C PHE A 42 18.89 0.33 -3.79
N LYS A 43 20.17 0.67 -3.89
CA LYS A 43 21.03 0.31 -5.05
C LYS A 43 21.07 -1.21 -5.26
N LEU A 44 21.15 -2.00 -4.19
CA LEU A 44 21.12 -3.47 -4.28
C LEU A 44 19.74 -4.00 -4.66
N PHE A 45 18.68 -3.41 -4.13
CA PHE A 45 17.30 -3.79 -4.41
C PHE A 45 16.94 -3.56 -5.89
N GLU A 46 17.31 -2.40 -6.44
CA GLU A 46 17.15 -2.07 -7.86
C GLU A 46 17.91 -3.05 -8.77
N LYS A 47 19.16 -3.38 -8.40
CA LYS A 47 19.98 -4.39 -9.09
C LYS A 47 19.52 -5.83 -8.85
N ARG A 48 18.37 -6.04 -8.20
CA ARG A 48 17.79 -7.36 -7.86
C ARG A 48 18.70 -8.25 -7.01
N LYS A 49 19.65 -7.68 -6.27
CA LYS A 49 20.58 -8.40 -5.36
C LYS A 49 19.93 -8.65 -3.99
N PHE A 50 18.75 -9.26 -3.98
CA PHE A 50 17.87 -9.34 -2.80
C PHE A 50 18.46 -10.08 -1.60
N ARG A 51 19.38 -11.03 -1.80
CA ARG A 51 20.07 -11.72 -0.69
C ARG A 51 20.97 -10.74 0.08
N LYS A 52 21.74 -9.91 -0.64
CA LYS A 52 22.62 -8.90 -0.04
C LYS A 52 21.80 -7.78 0.60
N ALA A 53 20.78 -7.28 -0.11
CA ALA A 53 19.86 -6.28 0.40
C ALA A 53 19.19 -6.74 1.71
N TYR A 54 18.73 -7.99 1.79
CA TYR A 54 18.17 -8.56 3.01
C TYR A 54 19.18 -8.59 4.16
N SER A 55 20.44 -8.95 3.89
CA SER A 55 21.49 -9.00 4.93
C SER A 55 21.72 -7.63 5.57
N LEU A 56 21.78 -6.57 4.75
CA LEU A 56 21.91 -5.20 5.26
C LEU A 56 20.73 -4.80 6.14
N LEU A 57 19.51 -5.13 5.72
CA LEU A 57 18.32 -4.86 6.54
C LEU A 57 18.34 -5.60 7.88
N GLN A 58 18.86 -6.83 7.94
CA GLN A 58 18.98 -7.54 9.21
C GLN A 58 19.91 -6.82 10.18
N ASN A 59 21.05 -6.31 9.70
CA ASN A 59 21.98 -5.56 10.55
C ASN A 59 21.33 -4.28 11.09
N LEU A 60 20.64 -3.51 10.23
CA LEU A 60 19.93 -2.31 10.67
C LEU A 60 18.80 -2.62 11.67
N LEU A 61 18.11 -3.75 11.50
CA LEU A 61 17.04 -4.18 12.40
C LEU A 61 17.55 -4.71 13.75
N VAL A 62 18.85 -5.01 13.89
CA VAL A 62 19.43 -5.29 15.22
C VAL A 62 19.43 -4.01 16.07
N GLU A 63 19.81 -2.88 15.47
CA GLU A 63 19.86 -1.58 16.15
C GLU A 63 18.47 -0.95 16.28
N LEU A 64 17.63 -1.10 15.24
CA LEU A 64 16.32 -0.47 15.13
C LEU A 64 15.20 -1.50 14.89
N PRO A 65 14.97 -2.44 15.82
CA PRO A 65 14.08 -3.60 15.60
C PRO A 65 12.62 -3.26 15.36
N LYS A 66 12.18 -2.06 15.77
CA LYS A 66 10.80 -1.60 15.64
C LYS A 66 10.62 -0.53 14.57
N ASN A 67 11.66 -0.18 13.81
CA ASN A 67 11.54 0.86 12.79
C ASN A 67 10.56 0.43 11.67
N PRO A 68 9.50 1.20 11.43
CA PRO A 68 8.41 0.79 10.55
C PRO A 68 8.83 0.68 9.08
N TYR A 69 9.78 1.51 8.65
CA TYR A 69 10.28 1.51 7.26
C TYR A 69 11.20 0.32 7.01
N LEU A 70 12.12 0.02 7.94
CA LEU A 70 13.00 -1.15 7.82
C LEU A 70 12.20 -2.45 7.78
N LEU A 71 11.14 -2.56 8.59
CA LEU A 71 10.24 -3.71 8.58
C LEU A 71 9.46 -3.81 7.25
N ASP A 72 8.97 -2.70 6.68
CA ASP A 72 8.33 -2.72 5.35
C ASP A 72 9.32 -3.15 4.26
N TYR A 73 10.54 -2.62 4.27
CA TYR A 73 11.59 -3.03 3.33
C TYR A 73 11.99 -4.49 3.48
N GLN A 74 12.00 -5.02 4.71
CA GLN A 74 12.23 -6.44 4.97
C GLN A 74 11.09 -7.29 4.37
N ALA A 75 9.84 -6.90 4.59
CA ALA A 75 8.68 -7.57 4.01
C ALA A 75 8.73 -7.59 2.48
N LEU A 76 9.02 -6.44 1.85
CA LEU A 76 9.17 -6.31 0.39
C LEU A 76 10.30 -7.19 -0.15
N THR A 77 11.45 -7.19 0.51
CA THR A 77 12.60 -8.01 0.12
C THR A 77 12.28 -9.50 0.23
N LEU A 78 11.52 -9.92 1.24
CA LEU A 78 11.06 -11.30 1.38
C LEU A 78 10.10 -11.71 0.26
N ILE A 79 9.21 -10.82 -0.18
CA ILE A 79 8.34 -11.06 -1.35
C ILE A 79 9.18 -11.30 -2.61
N GLN A 80 10.18 -10.44 -2.88
CA GLN A 80 11.07 -10.60 -4.04
C GLN A 80 11.87 -11.91 -3.99
N ARG A 81 12.14 -12.42 -2.78
CA ARG A 81 12.78 -13.73 -2.56
C ARG A 81 11.78 -14.90 -2.53
N LYS A 82 10.52 -14.69 -2.90
CA LYS A 82 9.43 -15.68 -2.89
C LYS A 82 9.16 -16.28 -1.49
N ARG A 83 9.53 -15.59 -0.41
CA ARG A 83 9.32 -16.01 0.99
C ARG A 83 8.05 -15.39 1.56
N LEU A 84 6.91 -15.66 0.92
CA LEU A 84 5.64 -15.01 1.21
C LEU A 84 5.20 -15.18 2.68
N PHE A 85 5.29 -16.37 3.24
CA PHE A 85 4.90 -16.62 4.63
C PHE A 85 5.70 -15.77 5.62
N LYS A 86 7.03 -15.66 5.43
CA LYS A 86 7.88 -14.81 6.28
C LYS A 86 7.54 -13.33 6.10
N SER A 87 7.29 -12.88 4.87
CA SER A 87 6.85 -11.50 4.62
C SER A 87 5.56 -11.16 5.37
N ARG A 88 4.58 -12.07 5.38
CA ARG A 88 3.31 -11.86 6.12
C ARG A 88 3.54 -11.68 7.62
N LYS A 89 4.40 -12.51 8.21
CA LYS A 89 4.78 -12.38 9.63
C LYS A 89 5.42 -11.02 9.93
N VAL A 90 6.28 -10.53 9.04
CA VAL A 90 6.90 -9.19 9.19
C VAL A 90 5.86 -8.08 9.08
N VAL A 91 4.87 -8.19 8.19
CA VAL A 91 3.77 -7.22 8.09
C VAL A 91 2.93 -7.19 9.36
N GLU A 92 2.59 -8.36 9.91
CA GLU A 92 1.87 -8.47 11.19
C GLU A 92 2.68 -7.85 12.34
N GLN A 93 3.97 -8.19 12.43
CA GLN A 93 4.88 -7.64 13.43
C GLN A 93 5.01 -6.12 13.33
N ASN A 94 5.11 -5.59 12.10
CA ASN A 94 5.19 -4.15 11.88
C ASN A 94 3.91 -3.44 12.35
N TYR A 95 2.74 -4.03 12.07
CA TYR A 95 1.47 -3.50 12.57
C TYR A 95 1.38 -3.51 14.09
N LEU A 96 1.84 -4.59 14.75
CA LEU A 96 1.87 -4.66 16.21
C LEU A 96 2.77 -3.59 16.83
N TYR A 97 3.92 -3.29 16.22
CA TYR A 97 4.83 -2.26 16.74
C TYR A 97 4.42 -0.83 16.39
N ASN A 98 3.80 -0.64 15.22
CA ASN A 98 3.55 0.68 14.64
C ASN A 98 2.09 0.85 14.16
N PRO A 99 1.08 0.60 15.01
CA PRO A 99 -0.32 0.55 14.58
C PRO A 99 -0.86 1.92 14.16
N SER A 100 -0.25 3.03 14.58
CA SER A 100 -0.70 4.38 14.23
C SER A 100 -0.29 4.83 12.82
N ILE A 101 0.67 4.15 12.20
CA ILE A 101 1.28 4.60 10.94
C ILE A 101 0.43 4.15 9.74
N LEU A 102 0.08 5.10 8.88
CA LEU A 102 -0.83 4.87 7.76
C LEU A 102 -0.37 3.74 6.82
N PHE A 103 0.86 3.79 6.29
CA PHE A 103 1.31 2.75 5.36
C PHE A 103 1.37 1.37 6.03
N VAL A 104 1.68 1.30 7.33
CA VAL A 104 1.69 0.05 8.09
C VAL A 104 0.28 -0.52 8.19
N LYS A 105 -0.71 0.31 8.54
CA LYS A 105 -2.13 -0.08 8.53
C LYS A 105 -2.59 -0.55 7.15
N VAL A 106 -2.21 0.16 6.08
CA VAL A 106 -2.54 -0.23 4.69
C VAL A 106 -1.96 -1.60 4.33
N ARG A 107 -0.70 -1.86 4.67
CA ARG A 107 -0.06 -3.17 4.46
C ARG A 107 -0.78 -4.28 5.21
N TYR A 108 -1.19 -4.01 6.45
CA TYR A 108 -1.93 -4.97 7.24
C TYR A 108 -3.33 -5.24 6.66
N ALA A 109 -4.05 -4.21 6.21
CA ALA A 109 -5.32 -4.37 5.50
C ALA A 109 -5.18 -5.21 4.22
N ASP A 110 -4.14 -4.96 3.41
CA ASP A 110 -3.86 -5.78 2.23
C ASP A 110 -3.66 -7.25 2.59
N LEU A 111 -3.02 -7.54 3.74
CA LEU A 111 -2.86 -8.90 4.25
C LEU A 111 -4.21 -9.50 4.68
N LEU A 112 -5.07 -8.76 5.37
CA LEU A 112 -6.41 -9.20 5.77
C LEU A 112 -7.27 -9.55 4.55
N ILE A 113 -7.25 -8.72 3.50
CA ILE A 113 -7.95 -8.98 2.23
C ILE A 113 -7.43 -10.26 1.58
N GLN A 114 -6.10 -10.47 1.54
CA GLN A 114 -5.50 -11.70 1.01
C GLN A 114 -5.87 -12.94 1.81
N LYS A 115 -6.06 -12.82 3.13
CA LYS A 115 -6.56 -13.87 4.02
C LYS A 115 -8.06 -14.12 3.90
N LYS A 116 -8.76 -13.42 3.00
CA LYS A 116 -10.22 -13.45 2.85
C LYS A 116 -10.96 -13.00 4.12
N GLN A 117 -10.37 -12.05 4.86
CA GLN A 117 -10.94 -11.44 6.06
C GLN A 117 -11.19 -9.94 5.85
N PRO A 118 -11.97 -9.52 4.83
CA PRO A 118 -12.16 -8.10 4.55
C PRO A 118 -12.97 -7.36 5.62
N HIS A 119 -13.78 -8.04 6.43
CA HIS A 119 -14.54 -7.41 7.52
C HIS A 119 -13.63 -6.74 8.56
N LEU A 120 -12.46 -7.33 8.85
CA LEU A 120 -11.46 -6.75 9.76
C LEU A 120 -10.86 -5.43 9.23
N VAL A 121 -10.98 -5.14 7.93
CA VAL A 121 -10.54 -3.84 7.37
C VAL A 121 -11.46 -2.72 7.84
N GLU A 122 -12.75 -2.99 8.06
CA GLU A 122 -13.73 -2.02 8.53
C GLU A 122 -13.46 -1.62 9.98
N GLU A 123 -13.08 -2.60 10.80
CA GLU A 123 -12.61 -2.40 12.18
C GLU A 123 -11.31 -1.58 12.20
N LEU A 124 -10.41 -1.83 11.25
CA LEU A 124 -9.11 -1.16 11.17
C LEU A 124 -9.20 0.31 10.75
N PHE A 125 -10.13 0.65 9.86
CA PHE A 125 -10.18 1.95 9.17
C PHE A 125 -11.51 2.70 9.36
N THR A 126 -12.29 2.45 10.42
CA THR A 126 -13.57 3.14 10.74
C THR A 126 -14.22 3.82 9.54
N LEU A 127 -15.04 3.08 8.77
CA LEU A 127 -15.60 3.54 7.51
C LEU A 127 -16.24 4.95 7.62
N PRO A 128 -16.13 5.78 6.56
CA PRO A 128 -15.70 5.46 5.20
C PRO A 128 -14.17 5.46 4.98
N LEU A 129 -13.70 4.78 3.92
CA LEU A 129 -12.29 4.76 3.48
C LEU A 129 -11.86 6.08 2.81
N ASP A 130 -11.92 7.17 3.57
CA ASP A 130 -11.50 8.51 3.16
C ASP A 130 -10.34 8.98 4.06
N LEU A 131 -9.17 9.20 3.46
CA LEU A 131 -7.97 9.63 4.18
C LEU A 131 -8.18 10.93 4.96
N LYS A 132 -8.98 11.86 4.47
CA LYS A 132 -9.22 13.13 5.17
C LYS A 132 -10.13 12.92 6.38
N LYS A 133 -11.12 12.04 6.29
CA LYS A 133 -11.97 11.67 7.44
C LYS A 133 -11.18 10.87 8.47
N LEU A 134 -10.28 9.99 8.02
CA LEU A 134 -9.42 9.20 8.91
C LEU A 134 -8.33 10.03 9.59
N TYR A 135 -7.82 11.05 8.92
CA TYR A 135 -6.75 11.91 9.41
C TYR A 135 -7.12 13.40 9.21
N PRO A 136 -8.11 13.93 9.96
CA PRO A 136 -8.69 15.25 9.70
C PRO A 136 -7.68 16.40 9.85
N LYS A 137 -6.71 16.24 10.77
CA LYS A 137 -5.63 17.21 10.99
C LYS A 137 -4.58 17.20 9.89
N GLN A 138 -4.52 16.15 9.07
CA GLN A 138 -3.52 16.02 8.01
C GLN A 138 -4.03 16.68 6.73
N THR A 139 -3.27 17.64 6.20
CA THR A 139 -3.55 18.32 4.93
C THR A 139 -2.71 17.81 3.78
N THR A 140 -1.61 17.14 4.10
CA THR A 140 -0.62 16.64 3.15
C THR A 140 -0.32 15.17 3.39
N PHE A 141 -0.41 14.35 2.34
CA PHE A 141 -0.07 12.93 2.36
C PHE A 141 1.08 12.63 1.41
N LEU A 142 1.83 11.57 1.69
CA LEU A 142 2.77 11.07 0.71
C LEU A 142 2.05 10.47 -0.50
N LEU A 143 2.59 10.72 -1.68
CA LEU A 143 2.09 10.15 -2.93
C LEU A 143 2.05 8.61 -2.87
N SER A 144 3.10 8.00 -2.32
CA SER A 144 3.19 6.53 -2.16
C SER A 144 2.09 5.99 -1.25
N ASP A 145 1.83 6.67 -0.13
CA ASP A 145 0.86 6.23 0.87
C ASP A 145 -0.55 6.38 0.33
N TYR A 146 -0.83 7.48 -0.38
CA TYR A 146 -2.10 7.67 -1.07
C TYR A 146 -2.34 6.58 -2.11
N VAL A 147 -1.36 6.30 -2.97
CA VAL A 147 -1.48 5.27 -4.01
C VAL A 147 -1.68 3.89 -3.39
N ALA A 148 -0.97 3.58 -2.31
CA ALA A 148 -1.13 2.33 -1.57
C ALA A 148 -2.52 2.22 -0.94
N PHE A 149 -2.98 3.25 -0.24
CA PHE A 149 -4.29 3.31 0.40
C PHE A 149 -5.42 3.13 -0.62
N MET A 150 -5.41 3.91 -1.71
CA MET A 150 -6.44 3.81 -2.75
C MET A 150 -6.41 2.46 -3.47
N SER A 151 -5.21 1.87 -3.66
CA SER A 151 -5.10 0.52 -4.22
C SER A 151 -5.70 -0.54 -3.30
N MET A 152 -5.43 -0.44 -2.00
CA MET A 152 -6.00 -1.33 -0.98
C MET A 152 -7.53 -1.18 -0.94
N ALA A 153 -8.06 0.04 -0.91
CA ALA A 153 -9.50 0.31 -0.94
C ALA A 153 -10.18 -0.31 -2.17
N ALA A 154 -9.55 -0.21 -3.35
CA ALA A 154 -10.05 -0.86 -4.56
C ALA A 154 -10.15 -2.39 -4.42
N TRP A 155 -9.14 -3.03 -3.83
CA TRP A 155 -9.16 -4.47 -3.57
C TRP A 155 -10.16 -4.88 -2.48
N TYR A 156 -10.33 -4.06 -1.45
CA TYR A 156 -11.31 -4.25 -0.39
C TYR A 156 -12.74 -4.29 -0.98
N HIS A 157 -13.16 -3.26 -1.72
CA HIS A 157 -14.48 -3.23 -2.35
C HIS A 157 -14.65 -4.36 -3.37
N TYR A 158 -13.61 -4.68 -4.14
CA TYR A 158 -13.65 -5.84 -5.04
C TYR A 158 -13.89 -7.16 -4.29
N SER A 159 -13.28 -7.33 -3.12
CA SER A 159 -13.47 -8.52 -2.28
C SER A 159 -14.90 -8.65 -1.74
N LYS A 160 -15.58 -7.52 -1.52
CA LYS A 160 -17.00 -7.45 -1.13
C LYS A 160 -17.97 -7.55 -2.31
N LYS A 161 -17.46 -7.73 -3.54
CA LYS A 161 -18.23 -7.73 -4.81
C LYS A 161 -18.86 -6.36 -5.16
N GLU A 162 -18.38 -5.28 -4.53
CA GLU A 162 -18.79 -3.90 -4.77
C GLU A 162 -17.97 -3.33 -5.94
N GLN A 163 -18.36 -3.70 -7.16
CA GLN A 163 -17.53 -3.45 -8.35
C GLN A 163 -17.41 -1.97 -8.70
N ASP A 164 -18.47 -1.18 -8.53
CA ASP A 164 -18.48 0.23 -8.93
C ASP A 164 -17.55 1.05 -8.02
N GLN A 165 -17.62 0.84 -6.71
CA GLN A 165 -16.68 1.41 -5.74
C GLN A 165 -15.24 1.00 -6.06
N ALA A 166 -14.99 -0.29 -6.33
CA ALA A 166 -13.66 -0.77 -6.68
C ALA A 166 -13.09 -0.07 -7.94
N LEU A 167 -13.93 0.19 -8.95
CA LEU A 167 -13.53 0.92 -10.15
C LEU A 167 -13.21 2.39 -9.86
N ILE A 168 -13.99 3.06 -9.02
CA ILE A 168 -13.74 4.46 -8.64
C ILE A 168 -12.35 4.58 -8.00
N TYR A 169 -12.03 3.75 -7.00
CA TYR A 169 -10.71 3.78 -6.37
C TYR A 169 -9.58 3.41 -7.34
N ALA A 170 -9.78 2.41 -8.21
CA ALA A 170 -8.81 2.05 -9.24
C ALA A 170 -8.54 3.19 -10.23
N TYR A 171 -9.59 3.92 -10.61
CA TYR A 171 -9.50 5.09 -11.48
C TYR A 171 -8.69 6.22 -10.85
N MET A 172 -8.91 6.51 -9.56
CA MET A 172 -8.11 7.50 -8.83
C MET A 172 -6.61 7.21 -8.88
N VAL A 173 -6.22 5.94 -8.66
CA VAL A 173 -4.82 5.54 -8.75
C VAL A 173 -4.29 5.71 -10.18
N LYS A 174 -5.10 5.38 -11.19
CA LYS A 174 -4.70 5.48 -12.60
C LYS A 174 -4.49 6.90 -13.09
N ASN A 175 -5.25 7.85 -12.56
CA ASN A 175 -5.06 9.28 -12.87
C ASN A 175 -3.74 9.83 -12.32
N ILE A 176 -3.20 9.20 -11.29
CA ILE A 176 -1.94 9.60 -10.66
C ILE A 176 -0.76 8.85 -11.27
N THR A 177 -0.87 7.53 -11.39
CA THR A 177 0.20 6.67 -11.88
C THR A 177 -0.34 5.61 -12.85
N LYS A 178 0.11 5.70 -14.11
CA LYS A 178 -0.29 4.75 -15.16
C LYS A 178 0.21 3.33 -14.87
N SER A 179 1.31 3.19 -14.13
CA SER A 179 2.08 1.94 -13.99
C SER A 179 1.80 1.14 -12.71
N CYS A 180 0.76 1.45 -11.92
CA CYS A 180 0.44 0.66 -10.72
C CYS A 180 0.08 -0.80 -11.07
N SER A 181 1.00 -1.72 -10.76
CA SER A 181 0.86 -3.15 -11.05
C SER A 181 -0.31 -3.81 -10.30
N SER A 182 -0.56 -3.39 -9.06
CA SER A 182 -1.68 -3.88 -8.23
C SER A 182 -3.03 -3.58 -8.89
N ILE A 183 -3.25 -2.34 -9.32
CA ILE A 183 -4.48 -1.92 -10.02
C ILE A 183 -4.60 -2.59 -11.39
N ASN A 184 -3.50 -2.71 -12.14
CA ASN A 184 -3.51 -3.45 -13.40
C ASN A 184 -3.95 -4.91 -13.22
N CYS A 185 -3.52 -5.57 -12.13
CA CYS A 185 -3.96 -6.91 -11.78
C CYS A 185 -5.45 -6.95 -11.43
N LEU A 186 -5.92 -6.00 -10.63
CA LEU A 186 -7.33 -5.87 -10.26
C LEU A 186 -8.23 -5.73 -11.49
N LEU A 187 -7.95 -4.76 -12.36
CA LEU A 187 -8.73 -4.50 -13.56
C LEU A 187 -8.77 -5.74 -14.48
N LYS A 188 -7.64 -6.42 -14.67
CA LYS A 188 -7.60 -7.70 -15.42
C LYS A 188 -8.55 -8.75 -14.81
N LYS A 189 -8.62 -8.86 -13.48
CA LYS A 189 -9.55 -9.80 -12.81
C LYS A 189 -11.02 -9.39 -12.98
N MET A 190 -11.32 -8.10 -12.94
CA MET A 190 -12.69 -7.58 -13.14
C MET A 190 -13.19 -7.85 -14.56
N TYR A 191 -12.39 -7.53 -15.59
CA TYR A 191 -12.81 -7.68 -16.98
C TYR A 191 -12.79 -9.14 -17.48
N ARG A 192 -11.90 -10.00 -16.98
CA ARG A 192 -11.88 -11.44 -17.35
C ARG A 192 -13.19 -12.16 -17.04
N LYS A 193 -13.89 -11.79 -15.96
CA LYS A 193 -15.19 -12.39 -15.60
C LYS A 193 -16.28 -12.11 -16.64
N LYS A 194 -16.30 -10.92 -17.26
CA LYS A 194 -17.33 -10.55 -18.24
C LYS A 194 -17.27 -11.36 -19.55
N ARG A 195 -16.09 -11.87 -19.95
CA ARG A 195 -15.95 -12.69 -21.17
C ARG A 195 -16.47 -14.13 -21.00
N ARG A 196 -16.43 -14.70 -19.79
CA ARG A 196 -16.88 -16.09 -19.55
C ARG A 196 -18.42 -16.26 -19.61
N PHE A 197 -19.18 -15.19 -19.43
CA PHE A 197 -20.64 -15.24 -19.52
C PHE A 197 -21.19 -15.11 -20.95
N ARG A 198 -20.37 -14.71 -21.94
CA ARG A 198 -20.84 -14.55 -23.33
C ARG A 198 -20.78 -15.83 -24.17
N PHE A 199 -20.17 -16.91 -23.67
CA PHE A 199 -20.01 -18.19 -24.40
C PHE A 199 -20.84 -19.36 -23.83
N ARG A 200 -21.83 -19.07 -22.97
CA ARG A 200 -22.89 -20.04 -22.61
C ARG A 200 -24.22 -19.65 -23.25
N LYS A 201 -24.21 -19.37 -24.55
CA LYS A 201 -25.42 -19.35 -25.37
C LYS A 201 -25.38 -20.59 -26.26
N LYS A 202 -26.22 -21.55 -25.87
CA LYS A 202 -26.60 -22.82 -26.51
C LYS A 202 -25.50 -23.86 -26.61
#